data_AF-A0A699Y0W0-F1
#
_entry.id   AF-A0A699Y0W0-F1
#
_cell.length_a   1.000
_cell.length_b   1.000
_cell.length_c   1.000
_cell.angle_alpha   90.00
_cell.angle_beta   90.00
_cell.angle_gamma   90.00
#
_symmetry.space_group_name_H-M   'P 1'
#
loop_
_entity.id
_entity.type
_entity.pdbx_description
1 polymer ?
#
loop_
_entity_poly.entity_id
_entity_poly.type
_entity_poly.pdbx_seq_one_letter_code
_entity_poly.pdbx_strand_id
1 'polypeptide(L)' 'QIEADDQAIQTILLGLPEEIYAAVDSYKTAQEIWLRVQQMMKGSDIGIQEKKA' A
#
# COMPACT_ATOMS: atom_id res chain seq x y z
N GLN A 1 11.74 24.82 -7.77
CA GLN A 1 10.96 23.81 -8.53
C GLN A 1 10.37 22.77 -7.60
N ILE A 2 11.20 22.07 -6.81
CA ILE A 2 10.78 21.01 -5.85
C ILE A 2 9.67 21.49 -4.88
N GLU A 3 9.76 22.71 -4.37
CA GLU A 3 8.78 23.26 -3.42
C GLU A 3 7.37 23.48 -4.02
N ALA A 4 7.29 23.77 -5.33
CA ALA A 4 6.01 23.88 -6.04
C ALA A 4 5.38 22.50 -6.29
N ASP A 5 6.23 21.49 -6.52
CA ASP A 5 5.80 20.10 -6.67
C ASP A 5 5.32 19.54 -5.32
N ASP A 6 6.00 19.85 -4.22
CA ASP A 6 5.60 19.46 -2.86
C ASP A 6 4.25 20.06 -2.47
N GLN A 7 4.00 21.33 -2.81
CA GLN A 7 2.72 22.00 -2.56
C GLN A 7 1.58 21.41 -3.41
N ALA A 8 1.86 21.06 -4.67
CA ALA A 8 0.89 20.40 -5.54
C ALA A 8 0.54 19.00 -5.02
N ILE A 9 1.54 18.24 -4.56
CA ILE A 9 1.36 16.92 -3.96
C ILE A 9 0.54 17.02 -2.66
N GLN A 10 0.84 17.99 -1.78
CA GLN A 10 0.04 18.22 -0.56
C GLN A 10 -1.41 18.58 -0.89
N THR A 11 -1.63 19.47 -1.85
CA THR A 11 -2.98 19.91 -2.25
C THR A 11 -3.79 18.74 -2.81
N ILE A 12 -3.15 17.86 -3.60
CA ILE A 12 -3.77 16.64 -4.10
C ILE A 12 -4.05 15.70 -2.91
N LEU A 13 -3.10 15.44 -2.02
CA LEU A 13 -3.30 14.56 -0.86
C LEU A 13 -4.45 15.04 0.06
N LEU A 14 -4.55 16.36 0.30
CA LEU A 14 -5.60 16.96 1.13
C LEU A 14 -6.97 17.03 0.43
N GLY A 15 -6.98 17.09 -0.90
CA GLY A 15 -8.21 17.15 -1.70
C GLY A 15 -8.78 15.79 -2.10
N LEU A 16 -8.04 14.70 -1.89
CA LEU A 16 -8.50 13.34 -2.18
C LEU A 16 -9.44 12.84 -1.07
N PRO A 17 -10.65 12.37 -1.41
CA PRO A 17 -11.55 11.74 -0.46
C PRO A 17 -10.92 10.51 0.21
N GLU A 18 -11.35 10.22 1.44
CA GLU A 18 -10.94 9.05 2.22
C GLU A 18 -11.16 7.73 1.44
N GLU A 19 -12.14 7.69 0.54
CA GLU A 19 -12.41 6.55 -0.36
C GLU A 19 -11.25 6.24 -1.31
N ILE A 20 -10.49 7.25 -1.76
CA ILE A 20 -9.32 7.05 -2.61
C ILE A 20 -8.15 6.50 -1.80
N TYR A 21 -7.97 6.97 -0.56
CA TYR A 21 -7.00 6.38 0.36
C TYR A 21 -7.36 4.93 0.67
N ALA A 22 -8.63 4.64 0.94
CA ALA A 22 -9.12 3.28 1.15
C ALA A 22 -8.94 2.40 -0.09
N ALA A 23 -9.17 2.93 -1.30
CA ALA A 23 -8.94 2.20 -2.55
C ALA A 23 -7.44 1.90 -2.77
N VAL A 24 -6.55 2.88 -2.56
CA VAL A 24 -5.10 2.69 -2.71
C VAL A 24 -4.55 1.77 -1.61
N ASP A 25 -5.01 1.89 -0.38
CA ASP A 25 -4.61 1.02 0.75
C ASP A 25 -5.15 -0.41 0.57
N SER A 26 -6.37 -0.56 0.04
CA SER A 26 -6.90 -1.87 -0.35
C SER A 26 -6.10 -2.49 -1.48
N TYR A 27 -5.57 -1.69 -2.43
CA TYR A 27 -4.70 -2.19 -3.49
C TYR A 27 -3.33 -2.58 -2.95
N LYS A 28 -2.78 -1.83 -1.99
CA LYS A 28 -1.53 -2.20 -1.30
C LYS A 28 -1.68 -3.51 -0.53
N THR A 29 -2.77 -3.64 0.22
CA THR A 29 -3.14 -4.89 0.92
C THR A 29 -3.38 -6.04 -0.06
N ALA A 30 -4.05 -5.78 -1.18
CA ALA A 30 -4.29 -6.77 -2.24
C ALA A 30 -2.99 -7.17 -2.95
N GLN A 31 -2.05 -6.24 -3.16
CA GLN A 31 -0.72 -6.51 -3.70
C GLN A 31 0.11 -7.35 -2.74
N GLU A 32 0.05 -7.10 -1.43
CA GLU A 32 0.73 -7.92 -0.42
C GLU A 32 0.14 -9.33 -0.36
N ILE A 33 -1.19 -9.47 -0.42
CA ILE A 33 -1.86 -10.78 -0.50
C ILE A 33 -1.48 -11.49 -1.79
N TRP A 34 -1.45 -10.79 -2.93
CA TRP A 34 -1.05 -11.36 -4.21
C TRP A 34 0.42 -11.80 -4.20
N LEU A 35 1.31 -10.98 -3.63
CA LEU A 35 2.73 -11.30 -3.47
C LEU A 35 2.91 -12.54 -2.59
N ARG A 36 2.12 -12.64 -1.52
CA ARG A 36 2.12 -13.79 -0.61
C ARG A 36 1.60 -15.05 -1.29
N VAL A 37 0.54 -14.96 -2.09
CA VAL A 37 0.04 -16.07 -2.92
C VAL A 37 1.09 -16.48 -3.94
N GLN A 38 1.76 -15.54 -4.61
CA GLN A 38 2.85 -15.82 -5.54
C GLN A 38 4.04 -16.51 -4.87
N GLN A 39 4.41 -16.09 -3.67
CA GLN A 39 5.48 -16.71 -2.89
C GLN A 39 5.11 -18.12 -2.42
N MET A 40 3.85 -18.35 -2.02
CA MET A 40 3.34 -19.68 -1.70
C MET A 40 3.36 -20.61 -2.92
N MET A 41 2.96 -20.10 -4.09
CA MET A 41 3.02 -20.87 -5.35
C MET A 41 4.47 -21.21 -5.76
N LYS A 42 5.43 -20.36 -5.41
CA LYS A 42 6.86 -20.57 -5.68
C LYS A 42 7.57 -21.38 -4.59
N GLY A 43 6.87 -21.77 -3.51
CA GLY A 43 7.41 -22.61 -2.45
C GLY A 43 8.44 -21.93 -1.53
N SER A 44 8.51 -20.59 -1.49
CA SER A 44 9.33 -19.89 -0.49
C SER A 44 8.57 -19.82 0.83
N ASP A 45 9.19 -20.31 1.91
CA ASP A 45 8.67 -20.20 3.28
C ASP A 45 8.43 -18.73 3.65
N ILE A 46 7.17 -18.33 3.69
CA ILE A 46 6.76 -17.00 4.10
C ILE A 46 6.67 -17.02 5.62
N GLY A 47 7.77 -16.60 6.27
CA GLY A 47 7.80 -16.34 7.70
C GLY A 47 6.71 -15.35 8.08
N ILE A 48 5.61 -15.88 8.59
CA ILE A 48 4.51 -15.10 9.17
C ILE A 48 5.08 -14.44 10.42
N GLN A 49 5.28 -13.13 10.38
CA GLN A 49 5.47 -12.34 11.60
C GLN A 49 4.14 -12.36 12.36
N GLU A 50 3.94 -13.36 13.21
CA GLU A 50 2.85 -13.38 14.16
C GLU A 50 2.99 -12.15 15.07
N LYS A 51 2.09 -11.19 14.86
CA LYS A 51 1.89 -10.06 15.75
C LYS A 51 1.36 -10.63 17.07
N LYS A 52 2.26 -10.83 18.04
CA LYS A 52 1.91 -11.22 19.42
C LYS A 52 0.88 -10.23 19.97
N ALA A 53 -0.27 -10.75 20.38
CA ALA A 53 -1.15 -10.13 21.37
C ALA A 53 -0.66 -10.52 22.77
#